data_AF-A0A524H5M9-F1
#
_entry.id   AF-A0A524H5M9-F1
#
_cell.length_a   1.000
_cell.length_b   1.000
_cell.length_c   1.000
_cell.angle_alpha   90.00
_cell.angle_beta   90.00
_cell.angle_gamma   90.00
#
_symmetry.space_group_name_H-M   'P 1'
#
loop_
_entity.id
_entity.type
_entity.pdbx_description
1 polymer ?
#
loop_
_entity_poly.entity_id
_entity_poly.type
_entity_poly.pdbx_seq_one_letter_code
_entity_poly.pdbx_strand_id
1 'polypeptide(L)'
;MTLMALIARGVSIAALGFAAVVALTFWLVRAQHLAPFGAWPRLVRRVADPILRPIEARLARAGRNPQDAPAWLFGFTVLGGLLLISLTDWSIGFWYRAQLAAGGGTGGLAAFLINGIFALLIAALIIRVVASWFGIGAYHRQFRPIILLTEWLVAPIRRVLPPMGMIDFSPLVAWLALVLLRSLLLNLIR
;
A
#
# COMPACT_ATOMS: atom_id res chain seq x y z
N MET A 1 -6.27 -1.48 21.88
CA MET A 1 -5.90 -2.07 20.56
C MET A 1 -6.58 -3.42 20.45
N THR A 2 -7.26 -3.73 19.35
CA THR A 2 -7.94 -5.03 19.19
C THR A 2 -6.90 -6.14 18.94
N LEU A 3 -7.19 -7.36 19.37
CA LEU A 3 -6.33 -8.52 19.15
C LEU A 3 -5.99 -8.71 17.66
N MET A 4 -6.96 -8.48 16.77
CA MET A 4 -6.78 -8.56 15.32
C MET A 4 -5.75 -7.56 14.78
N ALA A 5 -5.77 -6.31 15.25
CA ALA A 5 -4.79 -5.30 14.85
C ALA A 5 -3.37 -5.63 15.35
N LEU A 6 -3.26 -6.21 16.56
CA LEU A 6 -1.98 -6.65 17.11
C LEU A 6 -1.38 -7.79 16.29
N ILE A 7 -2.19 -8.77 15.91
CA ILE A 7 -1.76 -9.89 15.07
C ILE A 7 -1.31 -9.38 13.69
N ALA A 8 -2.10 -8.53 13.03
CA ALA A 8 -1.76 -8.00 11.70
C ALA A 8 -0.43 -7.22 11.70
N ARG A 9 -0.21 -6.39 12.72
CA ARG A 9 1.05 -5.66 12.92
C ARG A 9 2.20 -6.62 13.21
N GLY A 10 2.01 -7.57 14.11
CA GLY A 10 3.02 -8.59 14.45
C GLY A 10 3.47 -9.39 13.23
N VAL A 11 2.53 -9.87 12.42
CA VAL A 11 2.81 -10.59 11.17
C VAL A 11 3.57 -9.70 10.18
N SER A 12 3.13 -8.47 9.99
CA SER A 12 3.76 -7.53 9.04
C SER A 12 5.18 -7.17 9.47
N ILE A 13 5.42 -6.94 10.76
CA ILE A 13 6.75 -6.65 11.32
C ILE A 13 7.65 -7.88 11.22
N ALA A 14 7.16 -9.07 11.57
CA ALA A 14 7.94 -10.30 11.48
C ALA A 14 8.35 -10.61 10.02
N ALA A 15 7.40 -10.49 9.09
CA ALA A 15 7.67 -10.66 7.66
C ALA A 15 8.69 -9.63 7.15
N LEU A 16 8.52 -8.36 7.51
CA LEU A 16 9.45 -7.28 7.13
C LEU A 16 10.85 -7.51 7.69
N GLY A 17 10.96 -7.92 8.95
CA GLY A 17 12.22 -8.25 9.60
C GLY A 17 12.93 -9.39 8.86
N PHE A 18 12.21 -10.46 8.55
CA PHE A 18 12.75 -11.57 7.75
C PHE A 18 13.24 -11.09 6.37
N ALA A 19 12.41 -10.35 5.65
CA ALA A 19 12.73 -9.82 4.33
C ALA A 19 13.94 -8.87 4.34
N ALA A 20 14.04 -8.03 5.37
CA ALA A 20 15.17 -7.11 5.57
C ALA A 20 16.47 -7.88 5.81
N VAL A 21 16.44 -8.92 6.66
CA VAL A 21 17.61 -9.77 6.92
C VAL A 21 18.10 -10.45 5.64
N VAL A 22 17.17 -10.99 4.84
CA VAL A 22 17.49 -11.64 3.56
C VAL A 22 18.11 -10.62 2.59
N ALA A 23 17.45 -9.47 2.37
CA ALA A 23 17.93 -8.43 1.46
C ALA A 23 19.30 -7.87 1.89
N LEU A 24 19.48 -7.58 3.18
CA LEU A 24 20.72 -7.05 3.73
C LEU A 24 21.87 -8.05 3.64
N THR A 25 21.61 -9.34 3.92
CA THR A 25 22.64 -10.38 3.80
C THR A 25 23.13 -10.51 2.35
N PHE A 26 22.22 -10.49 1.37
CA PHE A 26 22.59 -10.54 -0.05
C PHE A 26 23.32 -9.27 -0.50
N TRP A 27 22.89 -8.10 -0.01
CA TRP A 27 23.59 -6.84 -0.28
C TRP A 27 25.02 -6.84 0.29
N LEU A 28 25.21 -7.30 1.53
CA LEU A 28 26.53 -7.39 2.16
C LEU A 28 27.47 -8.37 1.45
N VAL A 29 26.96 -9.50 0.96
CA VAL A 29 27.74 -10.43 0.13
C VAL A 29 28.12 -9.76 -1.20
N ARG A 30 27.21 -9.01 -1.82
CA ARG A 30 27.47 -8.26 -3.07
C ARG A 30 28.49 -7.13 -2.84
N ALA A 31 28.43 -6.46 -1.69
CA ALA A 31 29.35 -5.40 -1.28
C ALA A 31 30.71 -5.92 -0.77
N GLN A 32 30.99 -7.23 -0.89
CA GLN A 32 32.24 -7.87 -0.46
C GLN A 32 32.50 -7.79 1.07
N HIS A 33 31.52 -7.36 1.86
CA HIS A 33 31.64 -7.28 3.32
C HIS A 33 31.45 -8.65 4.00
N LEU A 34 30.79 -9.61 3.33
CA LEU A 34 30.58 -10.97 3.82
C LEU A 34 31.03 -12.01 2.80
N ALA A 35 31.74 -13.04 3.27
CA ALA A 35 32.13 -14.18 2.45
C ALA A 35 30.88 -14.95 1.94
N PRO A 36 30.75 -15.19 0.62
CA PRO A 36 29.55 -15.84 0.05
C PRO A 36 29.25 -17.23 0.59
N PHE A 37 30.28 -17.93 1.08
CA PHE A 37 30.21 -19.31 1.56
C PHE A 37 30.30 -19.42 3.10
N GLY A 38 30.14 -18.30 3.82
CA GLY A 38 30.06 -18.31 5.28
C GLY A 38 28.88 -19.14 5.82
N ALA A 39 28.91 -19.50 7.10
CA ALA A 39 27.81 -20.22 7.74
C ALA A 39 26.49 -19.41 7.73
N TRP A 40 26.57 -18.11 7.98
CA TRP A 40 25.42 -17.21 8.01
C TRP A 40 24.75 -17.03 6.64
N PRO A 41 25.44 -16.64 5.55
CA PRO A 41 24.81 -16.56 4.23
C PRO A 41 24.23 -17.89 3.74
N ARG A 42 24.84 -19.03 4.08
CA ARG A 42 24.30 -20.35 3.76
C ARG A 42 23.00 -20.64 4.50
N LEU A 43 22.90 -20.27 5.77
CA LEU A 43 21.66 -20.39 6.55
C LEU A 43 20.56 -19.52 5.95
N VAL A 44 20.85 -18.24 5.69
CA VAL A 44 19.90 -17.30 5.11
C VAL A 44 19.39 -17.79 3.76
N ARG A 45 20.29 -18.25 2.87
CA ARG A 45 19.90 -18.87 1.59
C ARG A 45 19.02 -20.10 1.80
N ARG A 46 19.41 -21.03 2.68
CA ARG A 46 18.61 -22.25 2.94
C ARG A 46 17.16 -21.93 3.34
N VAL A 47 16.95 -20.90 4.16
CA VAL A 47 15.61 -20.50 4.62
C VAL A 47 14.89 -19.65 3.57
N ALA A 48 15.60 -18.79 2.85
CA ALA A 48 15.02 -17.85 1.91
C ALA A 48 14.78 -18.44 0.51
N ASP A 49 15.59 -19.40 0.06
CA ASP A 49 15.56 -19.99 -1.29
C ASP A 49 14.16 -20.51 -1.68
N PRO A 50 13.41 -21.23 -0.81
CA PRO A 50 12.05 -21.65 -1.16
C PRO A 50 11.12 -20.49 -1.52
N ILE A 51 11.34 -19.32 -0.90
CA ILE A 51 10.54 -18.10 -1.10
C ILE A 51 11.12 -17.24 -2.24
N LEU A 52 12.44 -17.24 -2.43
CA LEU A 52 13.13 -16.46 -3.46
C LEU A 52 12.99 -17.08 -4.86
N ARG A 53 13.10 -18.40 -5.00
CA ARG A 53 13.00 -19.12 -6.28
C ARG A 53 11.79 -18.73 -7.15
N PRO A 54 10.55 -18.63 -6.63
CA PRO A 54 9.43 -18.20 -7.46
C PRO A 54 9.54 -16.73 -7.92
N ILE A 55 10.22 -15.87 -7.15
CA ILE A 55 10.47 -14.47 -7.52
C ILE A 55 11.59 -14.41 -8.56
N GLU A 56 12.68 -15.14 -8.36
CA GLU A 56 13.79 -15.29 -9.32
C GLU A 56 13.29 -15.76 -10.68
N ALA A 57 12.44 -16.80 -10.70
CA ALA A 57 11.86 -17.33 -11.93
C ALA A 57 10.95 -16.31 -12.65
N ARG A 58 10.29 -15.40 -11.92
CA ARG A 58 9.49 -14.31 -12.51
C ARG A 58 10.37 -13.19 -13.05
N LEU A 59 11.42 -12.81 -12.32
CA LEU A 59 12.38 -11.80 -12.75
C LEU A 59 13.15 -12.24 -14.00
N ALA A 60 13.61 -13.49 -14.03
CA ALA A 60 14.28 -14.07 -15.19
C ALA A 60 13.39 -14.06 -16.44
N ARG A 61 12.11 -14.44 -16.30
CA ARG A 61 11.12 -14.39 -17.40
C ARG A 61 10.83 -12.96 -17.88
N ALA A 62 10.96 -11.98 -17.01
CA ALA A 62 10.84 -10.56 -17.35
C ALA A 62 12.15 -9.96 -17.92
N GLY A 63 13.20 -10.77 -18.15
CA GLY A 63 14.51 -10.30 -18.62
C GLY A 63 15.30 -9.48 -17.59
N ARG A 64 14.93 -9.56 -16.30
CA ARG A 64 15.60 -8.85 -15.19
C ARG A 64 16.63 -9.78 -14.52
N ASN A 65 17.62 -9.19 -13.86
CA ASN A 65 18.66 -9.94 -13.14
C ASN A 65 18.05 -10.73 -11.95
N PRO A 66 18.15 -12.08 -11.92
CA PRO A 66 17.62 -12.89 -10.82
C PRO A 66 18.24 -12.55 -9.46
N GLN A 67 19.47 -12.05 -9.45
CA GLN A 67 20.17 -11.70 -8.21
C GLN A 67 19.53 -10.55 -7.43
N ASP A 68 18.60 -9.80 -8.05
CA ASP A 68 17.87 -8.72 -7.41
C ASP A 68 16.59 -9.21 -6.67
N ALA A 69 16.30 -10.52 -6.71
CA ALA A 69 15.13 -11.12 -6.05
C ALA A 69 15.00 -10.80 -4.55
N PRO A 70 16.07 -10.75 -3.73
CA PRO A 70 15.97 -10.36 -2.32
C PRO A 70 15.43 -8.94 -2.11
N ALA A 71 15.82 -7.99 -2.97
CA ALA A 71 15.33 -6.61 -2.90
C ALA A 71 13.85 -6.53 -3.30
N TRP A 72 13.43 -7.31 -4.29
CA TRP A 72 12.03 -7.43 -4.66
C TRP A 72 11.19 -8.08 -3.57
N LEU A 73 11.71 -9.13 -2.91
CA LEU A 73 11.06 -9.75 -1.75
C LEU A 73 10.81 -8.71 -0.66
N PHE A 74 11.82 -7.91 -0.32
CA PHE A 74 11.67 -6.80 0.63
C PHE A 74 10.58 -5.81 0.19
N GLY A 75 10.60 -5.35 -1.06
CA GLY A 75 9.58 -4.45 -1.60
C GLY A 75 8.16 -5.02 -1.51
N PHE A 76 7.97 -6.28 -1.90
CA PHE A 76 6.66 -6.94 -1.81
C PHE A 76 6.22 -7.15 -0.36
N THR A 77 7.12 -7.46 0.55
CA THR A 77 6.80 -7.62 1.97
C THR A 77 6.41 -6.29 2.62
N VAL A 78 7.11 -5.19 2.31
CA VAL A 78 6.72 -3.84 2.76
C VAL A 78 5.31 -3.51 2.28
N LEU A 79 5.07 -3.63 0.96
CA LEU A 79 3.77 -3.30 0.37
C LEU A 79 2.66 -4.20 0.90
N GLY A 80 2.90 -5.51 1.01
CA GLY A 80 1.94 -6.48 1.54
C GLY A 80 1.63 -6.24 3.02
N GLY A 81 2.64 -5.93 3.84
CA GLY A 81 2.46 -5.61 5.25
C GLY A 81 1.67 -4.31 5.44
N LEU A 82 2.01 -3.26 4.69
CA LEU A 82 1.25 -2.01 4.69
C LEU A 82 -0.21 -2.22 4.29
N LEU A 83 -0.45 -3.03 3.26
CA LEU A 83 -1.78 -3.37 2.79
C LEU A 83 -2.56 -4.17 3.84
N LEU A 84 -1.92 -5.14 4.50
CA LEU A 84 -2.55 -5.93 5.56
C LEU A 84 -2.95 -5.06 6.76
N ILE A 85 -2.06 -4.20 7.23
CA ILE A 85 -2.34 -3.25 8.32
C ILE A 85 -3.47 -2.32 7.91
N SER A 86 -3.39 -1.73 6.70
CA SER A 86 -4.40 -0.80 6.20
C SER A 86 -5.78 -1.44 6.10
N LEU A 87 -5.87 -2.67 5.59
CA LEU A 87 -7.13 -3.42 5.52
C LEU A 87 -7.68 -3.74 6.91
N THR A 88 -6.80 -4.13 7.84
CA THR A 88 -7.21 -4.45 9.21
C THR A 88 -7.78 -3.23 9.92
N ASP A 89 -7.07 -2.11 9.85
CA ASP A 89 -7.48 -0.85 10.47
C ASP A 89 -8.75 -0.28 9.79
N TRP A 90 -8.88 -0.44 8.47
CA TRP A 90 -10.10 -0.06 7.73
C TRP A 90 -11.31 -0.87 8.20
N SER A 91 -11.17 -2.19 8.32
CA SER A 91 -12.24 -3.06 8.79
C SER A 91 -12.67 -2.72 10.21
N ILE A 92 -11.71 -2.57 11.13
CA ILE A 92 -12.00 -2.20 12.52
C ILE A 92 -12.67 -0.82 12.58
N GLY A 93 -12.14 0.15 11.83
CA GLY A 93 -12.68 1.49 11.78
C GLY A 93 -14.08 1.54 11.20
N PHE A 94 -14.37 0.74 10.17
CA PHE A 94 -15.69 0.58 9.59
C PHE A 94 -16.68 0.04 10.62
N TRP A 95 -16.34 -1.05 11.30
CA TRP A 95 -17.19 -1.65 12.34
C TRP A 95 -17.48 -0.69 13.48
N TYR A 96 -16.46 -0.02 14.00
CA TYR A 96 -16.61 0.96 15.07
C TYR A 96 -17.53 2.12 14.64
N ARG A 97 -17.33 2.67 13.44
CA ARG A 97 -18.17 3.75 12.90
C ARG A 97 -19.61 3.30 12.65
N ALA A 98 -19.81 2.08 12.15
CA ALA A 98 -21.14 1.53 11.93
C ALA A 98 -21.92 1.37 13.24
N GLN A 99 -21.25 0.86 14.29
CA GLN A 99 -21.87 0.69 15.60
C GLN A 99 -22.23 2.04 16.25
N LEU A 100 -21.33 3.03 16.16
CA LEU A 100 -21.63 4.39 16.64
C LEU A 100 -22.79 5.03 15.87
N ALA A 101 -22.86 4.82 14.56
CA ALA A 101 -23.92 5.36 13.73
C ALA A 101 -25.29 4.75 14.06
N ALA A 102 -25.33 3.45 14.35
CA ALA A 102 -26.55 2.76 14.77
C ALA A 102 -27.13 3.32 16.08
N GLY A 103 -26.27 3.80 17.00
CA GLY A 103 -26.70 4.46 18.23
C GLY A 103 -26.91 5.98 18.14
N GLY A 104 -26.50 6.61 17.03
CA GLY A 104 -26.42 8.08 16.90
C GLY A 104 -27.56 8.73 16.10
N GLY A 105 -28.63 8.00 15.78
CA GLY A 105 -29.76 8.52 15.00
C GLY A 105 -29.36 8.99 13.59
N THR A 106 -30.09 9.97 13.05
CA THR A 106 -29.87 10.49 11.68
C THR A 106 -28.51 11.14 11.49
N GLY A 107 -28.01 11.88 12.49
CA GLY A 107 -26.68 12.49 12.48
C GLY A 107 -25.55 11.44 12.45
N GLY A 108 -25.70 10.35 13.22
CA GLY A 108 -24.77 9.22 13.20
C GLY A 108 -24.70 8.53 11.84
N LEU A 109 -25.85 8.27 11.20
CA LEU A 109 -25.92 7.69 9.86
C LEU A 109 -25.30 8.61 8.79
N ALA A 110 -25.60 9.90 8.84
CA ALA A 110 -25.00 10.88 7.92
C ALA A 110 -23.47 10.92 8.07
N ALA A 111 -22.97 10.95 9.30
CA ALA A 111 -21.54 10.90 9.59
C ALA A 111 -20.91 9.59 9.09
N PHE A 112 -21.58 8.44 9.21
CA PHE A 112 -21.10 7.16 8.70
C PHE A 112 -20.96 7.16 7.17
N LEU A 113 -21.99 7.63 6.47
CA LEU A 113 -21.99 7.70 5.00
C LEU A 113 -20.88 8.62 4.48
N ILE A 114 -20.74 9.81 5.08
CA ILE A 114 -19.65 10.74 4.74
C ILE A 114 -18.30 10.06 4.97
N ASN A 115 -18.11 9.46 6.14
CA ASN A 115 -16.86 8.76 6.43
C ASN A 115 -16.56 7.62 5.44
N GLY A 116 -17.58 6.85 5.04
CA GLY A 116 -17.45 5.75 4.08
C GLY A 116 -17.09 6.23 2.68
N ILE A 117 -17.84 7.21 2.15
CA ILE A 117 -17.61 7.77 0.80
C ILE A 117 -16.20 8.34 0.68
N PHE A 118 -15.78 9.17 1.63
CA PHE A 118 -14.45 9.77 1.59
C PHE A 118 -13.33 8.74 1.78
N ALA A 119 -13.53 7.71 2.61
CA ALA A 119 -12.56 6.62 2.73
C ALA A 119 -12.40 5.84 1.41
N LEU A 120 -13.50 5.58 0.68
CA LEU A 120 -13.47 4.93 -0.62
C LEU A 120 -12.75 5.78 -1.68
N LEU A 121 -13.02 7.09 -1.73
CA LEU A 121 -12.35 7.99 -2.66
C LEU A 121 -10.84 8.09 -2.39
N ILE A 122 -10.45 8.20 -1.12
CA ILE A 122 -9.03 8.20 -0.71
C ILE A 122 -8.36 6.88 -1.06
N ALA A 123 -9.01 5.73 -0.79
CA ALA A 123 -8.48 4.43 -1.16
C ALA A 123 -8.29 4.30 -2.69
N ALA A 124 -9.25 4.77 -3.49
CA ALA A 124 -9.15 4.79 -4.94
C ALA A 124 -7.99 5.68 -5.43
N LEU A 125 -7.75 6.84 -4.80
CA LEU A 125 -6.59 7.69 -5.10
C LEU A 125 -5.26 6.98 -4.78
N ILE A 126 -5.16 6.32 -3.63
CA ILE A 126 -3.95 5.57 -3.26
C ILE A 126 -3.70 4.44 -4.26
N ILE A 127 -4.73 3.65 -4.60
CA ILE A 127 -4.62 2.58 -5.59
C ILE A 127 -4.15 3.15 -6.94
N ARG A 128 -4.69 4.29 -7.37
CA ARG A 128 -4.28 4.98 -8.61
C ARG A 128 -2.80 5.37 -8.59
N VAL A 129 -2.32 5.96 -7.49
CA VAL A 129 -0.90 6.34 -7.34
C VAL A 129 -0.01 5.09 -7.37
N VAL A 130 -0.35 4.08 -6.58
CA VAL A 130 0.41 2.81 -6.54
C VAL A 130 0.43 2.15 -7.93
N ALA A 131 -0.71 2.07 -8.61
CA ALA A 131 -0.81 1.49 -9.94
C ALA A 131 0.03 2.25 -10.98
N SER A 132 0.15 3.58 -10.83
CA SER A 132 1.00 4.39 -11.71
C SER A 132 2.49 4.04 -11.59
N TRP A 133 2.98 3.65 -10.41
CA TRP A 133 4.37 3.20 -10.23
C TRP A 133 4.68 1.90 -10.95
N PHE A 134 3.67 1.04 -11.14
CA PHE A 134 3.80 -0.20 -11.88
C PHE A 134 3.49 -0.05 -13.37
N GLY A 135 3.20 1.16 -13.86
CA GLY A 135 2.75 1.39 -15.23
C GLY A 135 1.36 0.82 -15.53
N ILE A 136 0.62 0.45 -14.48
CA ILE A 136 -0.72 -0.14 -14.57
C ILE A 136 -1.72 1.02 -14.57
N GLY A 137 -2.06 1.51 -15.77
CA GLY A 137 -2.92 2.67 -15.96
C GLY A 137 -4.34 2.36 -16.46
N ALA A 138 -4.94 3.33 -17.16
CA ALA A 138 -6.29 3.24 -17.77
C ALA A 138 -6.46 2.11 -18.80
N TYR A 139 -5.35 1.57 -19.29
CA TYR A 139 -5.32 0.49 -20.29
C TYR A 139 -5.80 -0.85 -19.71
N HIS A 140 -5.75 -1.04 -18.40
CA HIS A 140 -6.22 -2.27 -17.76
C HIS A 140 -7.68 -2.16 -17.33
N ARG A 141 -8.54 -3.07 -17.84
CA ARG A 141 -9.99 -3.07 -17.59
C ARG A 141 -10.35 -3.05 -16.09
N GLN A 142 -9.56 -3.75 -15.28
CA GLN A 142 -9.74 -3.84 -13.83
C GLN A 142 -9.51 -2.51 -13.10
N PHE A 143 -8.73 -1.60 -13.68
CA PHE A 143 -8.37 -0.31 -13.08
C PHE A 143 -9.28 0.84 -13.52
N ARG A 144 -10.12 0.62 -14.55
CA ARG A 144 -11.07 1.63 -15.04
C ARG A 144 -12.02 2.15 -13.95
N PRO A 145 -12.63 1.32 -13.07
CA PRO A 145 -13.51 1.83 -12.03
C PRO A 145 -12.81 2.81 -11.08
N ILE A 146 -11.57 2.50 -10.68
CA ILE A 146 -10.77 3.33 -9.78
C ILE A 146 -10.47 4.69 -10.41
N ILE A 147 -10.14 4.71 -11.71
CA ILE A 147 -9.89 5.95 -12.45
C ILE A 147 -11.18 6.74 -12.58
N LEU A 148 -12.29 6.13 -12.99
CA LEU A 148 -13.59 6.80 -13.11
C LEU A 148 -14.04 7.45 -11.79
N LEU A 149 -13.84 6.76 -10.67
CA LEU A 149 -14.17 7.27 -9.33
C LEU A 149 -13.32 8.47 -8.91
N THR A 150 -12.15 8.69 -9.51
CA THR A 150 -11.20 9.74 -9.09
C THR A 150 -10.96 10.80 -10.16
N GLU A 151 -11.29 10.55 -11.42
CA GLU A 151 -10.94 11.43 -12.54
C GLU A 151 -11.64 12.78 -12.46
N TRP A 152 -12.91 12.80 -12.05
CA TRP A 152 -13.66 14.04 -11.86
C TRP A 152 -13.01 14.99 -10.85
N LEU A 153 -12.23 14.45 -9.91
CA LEU A 153 -11.50 15.21 -8.90
C LEU A 153 -10.07 15.55 -9.36
N VAL A 154 -9.37 14.60 -9.97
CA VAL A 154 -7.95 14.75 -10.35
C VAL A 154 -7.78 15.55 -11.65
N ALA A 155 -8.67 15.40 -12.63
CA ALA A 155 -8.53 16.06 -13.93
C ALA A 155 -8.58 17.60 -13.84
N PRO A 156 -9.49 18.22 -13.04
CA PRO A 156 -9.45 19.67 -12.84
C PRO A 156 -8.14 20.15 -12.20
N ILE A 157 -7.61 19.40 -11.24
CA ILE A 157 -6.36 19.74 -10.55
C ILE A 157 -5.18 19.71 -11.52
N ARG A 158 -5.11 18.70 -12.40
CA ARG A 158 -4.08 18.58 -13.45
C ARG A 158 -4.04 19.77 -14.41
N ARG A 159 -5.14 20.50 -14.57
CA ARG A 159 -5.17 21.72 -15.42
C ARG A 159 -4.42 22.88 -14.78
N VAL A 160 -4.35 22.93 -13.44
CA VAL A 160 -3.67 23.99 -12.69
C VAL A 160 -2.25 23.58 -12.32
N LEU A 161 -2.08 22.32 -11.89
CA LEU A 161 -0.80 21.76 -11.47
C LEU A 161 -0.45 20.57 -12.37
N PRO A 162 0.11 20.82 -13.57
CA PRO A 162 0.47 19.77 -14.49
C PRO A 162 1.56 18.86 -13.89
N PRO A 163 1.60 17.58 -14.29
CA PRO A 163 2.62 16.64 -13.82
C PRO A 163 4.03 17.15 -14.17
N MET A 164 4.94 17.12 -13.20
CA MET A 164 6.33 17.53 -13.38
C MET A 164 7.17 16.29 -13.71
N GLY A 165 7.37 16.04 -15.01
CA GLY A 165 8.08 14.86 -15.49
C GLY A 165 7.28 13.57 -15.25
N MET A 166 7.87 12.59 -14.56
CA MET A 166 7.21 11.31 -14.28
C MET A 166 6.32 11.32 -13.03
N ILE A 167 6.35 12.39 -12.23
CA ILE A 167 5.64 12.46 -10.95
C ILE A 167 4.42 13.39 -11.11
N ASP A 168 3.24 12.81 -10.91
CA ASP A 168 1.98 13.55 -10.84
C ASP A 168 1.64 13.86 -9.38
N PHE A 169 1.70 15.14 -8.99
CA PHE A 169 1.33 15.59 -7.65
C PHE A 169 -0.18 15.84 -7.49
N SER A 170 -0.96 15.80 -8.57
CA SER A 170 -2.40 16.04 -8.52
C SER A 170 -3.16 15.12 -7.55
N PRO A 171 -2.84 13.81 -7.44
CA PRO A 171 -3.45 12.93 -6.45
C PRO A 171 -3.20 13.36 -4.99
N LEU A 172 -2.04 13.97 -4.70
CA LEU A 172 -1.73 14.49 -3.35
C LEU A 172 -2.62 15.69 -3.00
N VAL A 173 -2.78 16.60 -3.96
CA VAL A 173 -3.68 17.76 -3.81
C VAL A 173 -5.15 17.29 -3.68
N ALA A 174 -5.56 16.32 -4.50
CA ALA A 174 -6.88 15.71 -4.43
C ALA A 174 -7.13 15.07 -3.06
N TRP A 175 -6.15 14.34 -2.52
CA TRP A 175 -6.21 13.76 -1.20
C TRP A 175 -6.38 14.82 -0.11
N LEU A 176 -5.59 15.90 -0.16
CA LEU A 176 -5.70 16.99 0.81
C LEU A 176 -7.09 17.65 0.75
N ALA A 177 -7.59 17.93 -0.45
CA ALA A 177 -8.93 18.50 -0.65
C ALA A 177 -10.03 17.59 -0.07
N LEU A 178 -9.94 16.27 -0.27
CA LEU A 178 -10.88 15.31 0.32
C LEU A 178 -10.81 15.29 1.86
N VAL A 179 -9.61 15.33 2.44
CA VAL A 179 -9.46 15.35 3.91
C VAL A 179 -10.07 16.60 4.51
N LEU A 180 -9.83 17.77 3.91
CA LEU A 180 -10.40 19.04 4.35
C LEU A 180 -11.92 19.08 4.17
N LEU A 181 -12.42 18.65 3.01
CA LEU A 181 -13.86 18.65 2.76
C LEU A 181 -14.59 17.68 3.71
N ARG A 182 -14.00 16.51 3.98
CA ARG A 182 -14.53 15.55 4.97
C ARG A 182 -14.61 16.18 6.36
N SER A 183 -13.56 16.85 6.82
CA SER A 183 -13.56 17.44 8.16
C SER A 183 -14.60 18.55 8.28
N LEU A 184 -14.73 19.41 7.26
CA LEU A 184 -15.76 20.44 7.20
C LEU A 184 -17.17 19.85 7.27
N LEU A 185 -17.49 18.85 6.43
CA LEU A 185 -18.81 18.22 6.43
C LEU A 185 -19.15 17.54 7.76
N LEU A 186 -18.19 16.88 8.39
CA LEU A 186 -18.40 16.26 9.70
C LEU A 186 -18.60 17.29 10.82
N ASN A 187 -17.95 18.45 10.72
CA ASN A 187 -18.15 19.54 11.69
C ASN A 187 -19.53 20.18 11.58
N LEU A 188 -20.17 20.16 10.40
CA LEU A 188 -21.53 20.68 10.21
C LEU A 188 -22.63 19.79 10.80
N ILE A 189 -22.32 18.52 11.06
CA ILE A 189 -23.29 17.50 11.55
C ILE A 189 -23.18 17.29 13.06
N ARG A 190 -22.08 17.73 13.66
CA ARG A 190 -21.85 17.71 15.11
C ARG A 190 -22.45 18.95 15.75
#